data_AF-A0A932N384-F1
#
_entry.id   AF-A0A932N384-F1
#
_cell.length_a   1.000
_cell.length_b   1.000
_cell.length_c   1.000
_cell.angle_alpha   90.00
_cell.angle_beta   90.00
_cell.angle_gamma   90.00
#
_symmetry.space_group_name_H-M   'P 1'
#
loop_
_entity.id
_entity.type
_entity.pdbx_description
1 polymer ?
#
loop_
_entity_poly.entity_id
_entity_poly.type
_entity_poly.pdbx_seq_one_letter_code
_entity_poly.pdbx_strand_id
1 'polypeptide(L)'
;MFRVTTDASSHREAPLISNDPLADNTDLYAFRSPNDTNTITLIACYIPMELPEGGPNFASFGENIRYEIHVDNNASTTGDDIIYRFTFQKVNEDPTTFFNIRLGQQNLKTTYTAERTTDGGSSWSTIVSNGVVPPPNIGPRSIENATVGLGTTYSALVQNAIATASTGEKVFCGPADDPFFVDLGGVFDVGQSRRPGESGSEAARDGVAGFNCHVIAIQVPISSLQKDGKTVSMASNIRDGDFVIGVWA
;
A
#
# COMPACT_ATOMS: atom_id res chain seq x y z
N MET A 1 28.18 11.80 20.18
CA MET A 1 26.92 12.42 19.72
C MET A 1 26.71 11.99 18.28
N PHE A 2 26.11 10.82 18.07
CA PHE A 2 25.87 10.31 16.72
C PHE A 2 24.56 10.91 16.23
N ARG A 3 24.66 11.73 15.18
CA ARG A 3 23.53 12.29 14.46
C ARG A 3 23.07 11.21 13.48
N VAL A 4 21.96 10.57 13.77
CA VAL A 4 21.25 9.76 12.77
C VAL A 4 20.65 10.78 11.80
N THR A 5 21.19 10.86 10.59
CA THR A 5 20.51 11.48 9.46
C THR A 5 19.35 10.57 9.09
N THR A 6 18.14 11.00 9.40
CA THR A 6 16.91 10.42 8.85
C THR A 6 16.74 10.99 7.45
N ASP A 7 17.17 10.25 6.43
CA ASP A 7 16.87 10.55 5.02
C ASP A 7 15.47 10.00 4.69
N ALA A 8 14.44 10.50 5.39
CA ALA A 8 13.05 10.24 5.04
C ALA A 8 12.53 11.43 4.23
N SER A 9 12.18 11.20 2.97
CA SER A 9 11.43 12.14 2.15
C SER A 9 10.04 11.55 1.92
N SER A 10 9.02 12.38 2.11
CA SER A 10 7.65 11.91 2.36
C SER A 10 6.71 11.99 1.16
N HIS A 11 7.18 12.39 -0.03
CA HIS A 11 6.32 12.53 -1.22
C HIS A 11 7.17 12.88 -2.46
N ARG A 12 6.50 13.24 -3.58
CA ARG A 12 7.01 13.95 -4.78
C ARG A 12 7.96 15.14 -4.53
N GLU A 13 8.14 15.52 -3.29
CA GLU A 13 9.03 16.58 -2.78
C GLU A 13 10.52 16.18 -2.82
N ALA A 14 10.85 14.88 -2.88
CA ALA A 14 12.21 14.45 -3.23
C ALA A 14 12.49 14.72 -4.71
N PRO A 15 13.55 15.47 -5.08
CA PRO A 15 13.84 15.80 -6.48
C PRO A 15 13.94 14.59 -7.41
N LEU A 16 14.41 13.45 -6.89
CA LEU A 16 14.57 12.22 -7.67
C LEU A 16 13.25 11.45 -7.85
N ILE A 17 12.37 11.43 -6.84
CA ILE A 17 11.10 10.68 -6.93
C ILE A 17 10.13 11.32 -7.91
N SER A 18 10.26 12.63 -8.15
CA SER A 18 9.51 13.31 -9.22
C SER A 18 9.77 12.74 -10.63
N ASN A 19 10.92 12.07 -10.83
CA ASN A 19 11.28 11.38 -12.07
C ASN A 19 10.97 9.87 -12.04
N ASP A 20 10.55 9.33 -10.90
CA ASP A 20 10.08 7.95 -10.73
C ASP A 20 8.76 7.93 -9.94
N PRO A 21 7.66 8.43 -10.52
CA PRO A 21 6.40 8.65 -9.81
C PRO A 21 5.75 7.34 -9.34
N LEU A 22 6.14 6.19 -9.89
CA LEU A 22 5.62 4.89 -9.46
C LEU A 22 6.25 4.42 -8.14
N ALA A 23 7.39 5.01 -7.74
CA ALA A 23 8.07 4.76 -6.47
C ALA A 23 7.68 5.78 -5.38
N ASP A 24 6.80 6.75 -5.69
CA ASP A 24 6.38 7.80 -4.77
C ASP A 24 5.56 7.21 -3.61
N ASN A 25 6.22 6.93 -2.49
CA ASN A 25 5.57 6.55 -1.24
C ASN A 25 4.93 7.79 -0.62
N THR A 26 3.63 7.72 -0.39
CA THR A 26 2.88 8.85 0.20
C THR A 26 2.85 8.72 1.71
N ASP A 27 2.50 7.53 2.21
CA ASP A 27 2.28 7.28 3.62
C ASP A 27 2.56 5.83 4.02
N LEU A 28 2.81 5.65 5.32
CA LEU A 28 2.84 4.35 5.98
C LEU A 28 2.01 4.41 7.27
N TYR A 29 1.10 3.44 7.41
CA TYR A 29 0.30 3.25 8.61
C TYR A 29 0.63 1.90 9.26
N ALA A 30 0.78 1.91 10.58
CA ALA A 30 0.96 0.69 11.38
C ALA A 30 0.08 0.76 12.62
N PHE A 31 -0.89 -0.16 12.75
CA PHE A 31 -1.82 -0.17 13.87
C PHE A 31 -2.31 -1.58 14.20
N ARG A 32 -2.66 -1.79 15.46
CA ARG A 32 -3.33 -3.03 15.89
C ARG A 32 -4.69 -3.12 15.22
N SER A 33 -4.95 -4.24 14.54
CA SER A 33 -6.11 -4.33 13.67
C SER A 33 -7.42 -4.29 14.48
N PRO A 34 -8.42 -3.47 14.09
CA PRO A 34 -9.69 -3.37 14.81
C PRO A 34 -10.60 -4.58 14.57
N ASN A 35 -10.38 -5.34 13.50
CA ASN A 35 -11.18 -6.53 13.15
C ASN A 35 -10.57 -7.84 13.67
N ASP A 36 -9.27 -7.89 13.91
CA ASP A 36 -8.58 -8.98 14.61
C ASP A 36 -7.46 -8.41 15.47
N THR A 37 -7.74 -8.33 16.77
CA THR A 37 -6.81 -7.76 17.75
C THR A 37 -5.57 -8.62 18.01
N ASN A 38 -5.42 -9.79 17.39
CA ASN A 38 -4.17 -10.57 17.42
C ASN A 38 -3.23 -10.23 16.26
N THR A 39 -3.56 -9.23 15.45
CA THR A 39 -2.77 -8.83 14.27
C THR A 39 -2.41 -7.35 14.30
N ILE A 40 -1.35 -7.00 13.58
CA ILE A 40 -1.01 -5.64 13.19
C ILE A 40 -1.33 -5.48 11.71
N THR A 41 -2.02 -4.40 11.37
CA THR A 41 -2.21 -3.97 9.98
C THR A 41 -1.13 -2.95 9.63
N LEU A 42 -0.35 -3.24 8.60
CA LEU A 42 0.62 -2.35 7.98
C LEU A 42 0.10 -1.96 6.60
N ILE A 43 0.13 -0.67 6.25
CA ILE A 43 -0.39 -0.14 4.98
C ILE A 43 0.63 0.85 4.43
N ALA A 44 1.24 0.53 3.30
CA ALA A 44 2.08 1.46 2.56
C ALA A 44 1.32 1.97 1.33
N CYS A 45 1.20 3.28 1.21
CA CYS A 45 0.51 3.96 0.11
C CYS A 45 1.52 4.53 -0.88
N TYR A 46 1.20 4.45 -2.16
CA TYR A 46 2.04 4.89 -3.26
C TYR A 46 1.19 5.56 -4.34
N ILE A 47 1.80 6.44 -5.12
CA ILE A 47 1.18 7.05 -6.30
C ILE A 47 -0.13 7.79 -5.93
N PRO A 48 -0.05 9.08 -5.55
CA PRO A 48 -1.21 9.83 -5.09
C PRO A 48 -2.11 10.28 -6.26
N MET A 49 -3.31 10.76 -5.92
CA MET A 49 -4.20 11.52 -6.81
C MET A 49 -4.66 10.76 -8.08
N GLU A 50 -4.95 9.48 -7.96
CA GLU A 50 -5.34 8.64 -9.09
C GLU A 50 -6.84 8.69 -9.38
N LEU A 51 -7.18 8.94 -10.65
CA LEU A 51 -8.55 8.77 -11.15
C LEU A 51 -8.70 7.37 -11.75
N PRO A 52 -9.71 6.57 -11.33
CA PRO A 52 -9.94 5.24 -11.90
C PRO A 52 -10.05 5.25 -13.42
N GLU A 53 -10.70 6.27 -13.99
CA GLU A 53 -10.94 6.46 -15.42
C GLU A 53 -9.83 7.24 -16.15
N GLY A 54 -8.70 7.51 -15.50
CA GLY A 54 -7.56 8.29 -16.01
C GLY A 54 -6.77 7.63 -17.15
N GLY A 55 -7.44 7.13 -18.18
CA GLY A 55 -6.83 6.51 -19.36
C GLY A 55 -6.34 7.50 -20.42
N PRO A 56 -5.63 7.04 -21.46
CA PRO A 56 -5.22 5.64 -21.69
C PRO A 56 -3.97 5.21 -20.91
N ASN A 57 -3.35 6.12 -20.14
CA ASN A 57 -2.20 5.83 -19.28
C ASN A 57 -2.67 5.65 -17.83
N PHE A 58 -3.17 4.45 -17.52
CA PHE A 58 -3.68 4.15 -16.18
C PHE A 58 -2.55 4.01 -15.16
N ALA A 59 -2.81 4.42 -13.92
CA ALA A 59 -1.90 4.20 -12.81
C ALA A 59 -1.70 2.70 -12.53
N SER A 60 -0.50 2.32 -12.10
CA SER A 60 -0.15 0.93 -11.79
C SER A 60 1.12 0.86 -10.94
N PHE A 61 1.31 -0.22 -10.17
CA PHE A 61 2.62 -0.52 -9.61
C PHE A 61 3.68 -0.70 -10.71
N GLY A 62 4.92 -0.27 -10.43
CA GLY A 62 6.06 -0.44 -11.34
C GLY A 62 6.66 -1.84 -11.28
N GLU A 63 7.15 -2.33 -12.43
CA GLU A 63 7.76 -3.67 -12.54
C GLU A 63 9.24 -3.68 -12.13
N ASN A 64 9.88 -2.51 -12.10
CA ASN A 64 11.30 -2.35 -11.79
C ASN A 64 11.52 -1.57 -10.48
N ILE A 65 10.55 -1.64 -9.57
CA ILE A 65 10.57 -0.96 -8.27
C ILE A 65 10.51 -2.02 -7.19
N ARG A 66 11.32 -1.82 -6.16
CA ARG A 66 11.34 -2.68 -4.98
C ARG A 66 10.46 -2.03 -3.91
N TYR A 67 9.23 -2.50 -3.81
CA TYR A 67 8.31 -2.07 -2.76
C TYR A 67 8.57 -2.92 -1.52
N GLU A 68 9.01 -2.30 -0.43
CA GLU A 68 9.33 -3.00 0.80
C GLU A 68 8.56 -2.41 1.99
N ILE A 69 8.27 -3.26 2.98
CA ILE A 69 7.86 -2.83 4.31
C ILE A 69 8.84 -3.48 5.28
N HIS A 70 9.54 -2.64 6.02
CA HIS A 70 10.61 -2.99 6.93
C HIS A 70 10.08 -2.95 8.36
N VAL A 71 10.50 -3.92 9.18
CA VAL A 71 10.18 -4.01 10.59
C VAL A 71 11.44 -4.30 11.38
N ASP A 72 11.71 -3.44 12.37
CA ASP A 72 12.67 -3.68 13.45
C ASP A 72 11.85 -4.05 14.70
N ASN A 73 12.05 -5.27 15.19
CA ASN A 73 11.42 -5.78 16.42
C ASN A 73 12.43 -6.07 17.52
N ASN A 74 13.70 -5.76 17.30
CA ASN A 74 14.79 -6.02 18.20
C ASN A 74 15.81 -4.89 18.16
N ALA A 75 15.72 -3.95 19.10
CA ALA A 75 16.66 -2.83 19.22
C ALA A 75 18.15 -3.23 19.43
N SER A 76 18.47 -4.53 19.58
CA SER A 76 19.85 -5.03 19.63
C SER A 76 20.41 -5.41 18.26
N THR A 77 19.58 -5.62 17.24
CA THR A 77 20.02 -5.84 15.86
C THR A 77 20.34 -4.49 15.23
N THR A 78 21.30 -4.49 14.30
CA THR A 78 21.60 -3.31 13.50
C THR A 78 20.92 -3.47 12.16
N GLY A 79 19.95 -2.61 11.87
CA GLY A 79 19.09 -2.73 10.69
C GLY A 79 17.83 -3.54 10.98
N ASP A 80 17.20 -4.02 9.92
CA ASP A 80 15.84 -4.54 9.95
C ASP A 80 15.85 -6.02 10.31
N ASP A 81 14.83 -6.47 11.05
CA ASP A 81 14.69 -7.88 11.41
C ASP A 81 13.82 -8.61 10.39
N ILE A 82 12.71 -7.98 9.98
CA ILE A 82 11.74 -8.55 9.06
C ILE A 82 11.52 -7.58 7.91
N ILE A 83 11.56 -8.07 6.68
CA ILE A 83 11.25 -7.27 5.49
C ILE A 83 10.25 -8.04 4.64
N TYR A 84 9.19 -7.37 4.22
CA TYR A 84 8.26 -7.85 3.21
C TYR A 84 8.56 -7.13 1.90
N ARG A 85 8.82 -7.87 0.83
CA ARG A 85 9.09 -7.33 -0.50
C ARG A 85 7.97 -7.73 -1.46
N PHE A 86 7.50 -6.77 -2.24
CA PHE A 86 6.50 -6.97 -3.28
C PHE A 86 7.09 -6.63 -4.63
N THR A 87 7.08 -7.60 -5.54
CA THR A 87 7.56 -7.42 -6.92
C THR A 87 6.39 -7.63 -7.87
N PHE A 88 6.08 -6.60 -8.67
CA PHE A 88 4.93 -6.59 -9.58
C PHE A 88 5.32 -6.92 -11.02
N GLN A 89 4.41 -7.57 -11.73
CA GLN A 89 4.53 -7.88 -13.15
C GLN A 89 3.22 -7.54 -13.86
N LYS A 90 3.31 -7.09 -15.11
CA LYS A 90 2.18 -6.70 -15.93
C LYS A 90 2.12 -7.47 -17.23
N VAL A 91 0.90 -7.84 -17.62
CA VAL A 91 0.61 -8.45 -18.92
C VAL A 91 -0.46 -7.63 -19.60
N ASN A 92 -0.24 -7.31 -20.87
CA ASN A 92 -1.27 -6.77 -21.74
C ASN A 92 -2.03 -7.91 -22.41
N GLU A 93 -3.23 -8.21 -21.90
CA GLU A 93 -4.04 -9.33 -22.41
C GLU A 93 -4.71 -9.00 -23.76
N ASP A 94 -4.93 -7.72 -24.09
CA ASP A 94 -5.47 -7.27 -25.39
C ASP A 94 -4.67 -6.07 -25.97
N PRO A 95 -3.56 -6.31 -26.69
CA PRO A 95 -2.78 -5.24 -27.31
C PRO A 95 -3.49 -4.56 -28.49
N THR A 96 -4.71 -4.98 -28.87
CA THR A 96 -5.46 -4.40 -30.00
C THR A 96 -6.29 -3.18 -29.61
N THR A 97 -6.33 -2.82 -28.33
CA THR A 97 -7.12 -1.71 -27.82
C THR A 97 -6.33 -0.85 -26.82
N PHE A 98 -6.82 0.35 -26.54
CA PHE A 98 -6.31 1.19 -25.45
C PHE A 98 -7.22 1.16 -24.21
N PHE A 99 -8.42 0.56 -24.30
CA PHE A 99 -9.30 0.41 -23.15
C PHE A 99 -8.66 -0.54 -22.14
N ASN A 100 -8.60 -0.16 -20.86
CA ASN A 100 -7.97 -1.02 -19.85
C ASN A 100 -8.66 -2.39 -19.73
N ILE A 101 -9.97 -2.43 -19.97
CA ILE A 101 -10.78 -3.63 -19.85
C ILE A 101 -11.70 -3.72 -21.06
N ARG A 102 -11.68 -4.86 -21.73
CA ARG A 102 -12.57 -5.16 -22.85
C ARG A 102 -12.67 -6.67 -23.07
N LEU A 103 -13.87 -7.17 -23.35
CA LEU A 103 -14.13 -8.57 -23.73
C LEU A 103 -13.53 -9.59 -22.75
N GLY A 104 -13.62 -9.32 -21.45
CA GLY A 104 -13.07 -10.20 -20.40
C GLY A 104 -11.56 -10.10 -20.18
N GLN A 105 -10.85 -9.24 -20.92
CA GLN A 105 -9.39 -9.07 -20.85
C GLN A 105 -9.01 -7.74 -20.21
N GLN A 106 -7.81 -7.67 -19.63
CA GLN A 106 -7.21 -6.46 -19.05
C GLN A 106 -5.89 -6.10 -19.76
N ASN A 107 -5.76 -4.84 -20.19
CA ASN A 107 -4.53 -4.37 -20.84
C ASN A 107 -3.37 -4.16 -19.87
N LEU A 108 -3.66 -4.03 -18.58
CA LEU A 108 -2.67 -3.91 -17.51
C LEU A 108 -2.97 -4.95 -16.42
N LYS A 109 -3.12 -6.22 -16.82
CA LYS A 109 -3.29 -7.32 -15.87
C LYS A 109 -2.06 -7.38 -14.99
N THR A 110 -2.20 -7.01 -13.72
CA THR A 110 -1.09 -6.88 -12.80
C THR A 110 -1.15 -8.00 -11.76
N THR A 111 -0.02 -8.66 -11.56
CA THR A 111 0.20 -9.67 -10.52
C THR A 111 1.42 -9.31 -9.69
N TYR A 112 1.56 -9.93 -8.52
CA TYR A 112 2.72 -9.75 -7.66
C TYR A 112 3.21 -11.06 -7.06
N THR A 113 4.49 -11.05 -6.70
CA THR A 113 5.09 -12.00 -5.77
C THR A 113 5.42 -11.25 -4.48
N ALA A 114 4.99 -11.79 -3.33
CA ALA A 114 5.39 -11.30 -2.02
C ALA A 114 6.42 -12.24 -1.40
N GLU A 115 7.54 -11.68 -0.98
CA GLU A 115 8.63 -12.38 -0.31
C GLU A 115 8.84 -11.81 1.08
N ARG A 116 9.31 -12.65 2.00
CA ARG A 116 9.60 -12.28 3.38
C ARG A 116 10.98 -12.79 3.79
N THR A 117 11.69 -11.95 4.53
CA THR A 117 12.88 -12.32 5.31
C THR A 117 12.59 -12.08 6.79
N THR A 118 13.27 -12.84 7.66
CA THR A 118 13.29 -12.64 9.12
C THR A 118 14.72 -12.63 9.68
N ASP A 119 15.69 -12.39 8.80
CA ASP A 119 17.13 -12.41 9.11
C ASP A 119 17.85 -11.21 8.45
N GLY A 120 17.16 -10.08 8.37
CA GLY A 120 17.67 -8.83 7.80
C GLY A 120 18.01 -8.91 6.32
N GLY A 121 17.31 -9.74 5.56
CA GLY A 121 17.49 -9.90 4.12
C GLY A 121 18.55 -10.90 3.70
N SER A 122 19.11 -11.67 4.63
CA SER A 122 20.12 -12.70 4.32
C SER A 122 19.51 -13.88 3.57
N SER A 123 18.27 -14.26 3.90
CA SER A 123 17.49 -15.26 3.20
C SER A 123 16.05 -14.82 2.99
N TRP A 124 15.46 -15.26 1.88
CA TRP A 124 14.12 -14.86 1.45
C TRP A 124 13.24 -16.08 1.21
N SER A 125 11.99 -15.98 1.65
CA SER A 125 10.94 -16.97 1.39
C SER A 125 9.81 -16.30 0.61
N THR A 126 9.40 -16.90 -0.51
CA THR A 126 8.15 -16.49 -1.18
C THR A 126 6.96 -16.91 -0.33
N ILE A 127 6.14 -15.94 0.07
CA ILE A 127 4.97 -16.17 0.94
C ILE A 127 3.65 -16.02 0.18
N VAL A 128 3.64 -15.29 -0.94
CA VAL A 128 2.54 -15.25 -1.92
C VAL A 128 3.15 -15.33 -3.31
N SER A 129 2.70 -16.29 -4.11
CA SER A 129 3.01 -16.39 -5.54
C SER A 129 1.78 -16.05 -6.38
N ASN A 130 1.94 -15.26 -7.43
CA ASN A 130 0.85 -14.86 -8.34
C ASN A 130 -0.33 -14.18 -7.63
N GLY A 131 -0.05 -13.34 -6.63
CA GLY A 131 -1.06 -12.46 -6.06
C GLY A 131 -1.60 -11.52 -7.15
N VAL A 132 -2.87 -11.14 -7.07
CA VAL A 132 -3.53 -10.33 -8.11
C VAL A 132 -3.77 -8.93 -7.60
N VAL A 133 -3.55 -7.93 -8.46
CA VAL A 133 -3.99 -6.56 -8.24
C VAL A 133 -5.33 -6.38 -8.96
N PRO A 134 -6.41 -5.92 -8.29
CA PRO A 134 -7.66 -5.66 -8.99
C PRO A 134 -7.47 -4.46 -9.93
N PRO A 135 -8.11 -4.45 -11.11
CA PRO A 135 -8.03 -3.29 -11.99
C PRO A 135 -8.73 -2.08 -11.37
N PRO A 136 -8.45 -0.84 -11.79
CA PRO A 136 -9.21 0.33 -11.33
C PRO A 136 -10.69 0.22 -11.70
N ASN A 137 -11.56 0.74 -10.83
CA ASN A 137 -13.01 0.78 -11.08
C ASN A 137 -13.39 1.87 -12.09
N ILE A 138 -13.08 1.66 -13.37
CA ILE A 138 -13.36 2.60 -14.47
C ILE A 138 -14.88 2.81 -14.69
N GLY A 139 -15.70 1.85 -14.25
CA GLY A 139 -17.16 1.95 -14.30
C GLY A 139 -17.86 0.65 -14.69
N PRO A 140 -19.20 0.63 -14.58
CA PRO A 140 -20.00 -0.59 -14.65
C PRO A 140 -19.94 -1.29 -16.01
N ARG A 141 -19.69 -0.57 -17.11
CA ARG A 141 -19.56 -1.19 -18.44
C ARG A 141 -18.28 -2.01 -18.57
N SER A 142 -17.20 -1.57 -17.96
CA SER A 142 -15.92 -2.28 -17.95
C SER A 142 -15.93 -3.41 -16.93
N ILE A 143 -16.54 -3.19 -15.75
CA ILE A 143 -16.51 -4.16 -14.66
C ILE A 143 -17.65 -5.19 -14.77
N GLU A 144 -18.90 -4.74 -14.78
CA GLU A 144 -20.08 -5.59 -14.54
C GLU A 144 -20.69 -6.18 -15.82
N ASN A 145 -20.48 -5.53 -16.97
CA ASN A 145 -21.05 -6.02 -18.23
C ASN A 145 -20.36 -7.31 -18.69
N ALA A 146 -21.10 -8.42 -18.79
CA ALA A 146 -20.56 -9.71 -19.19
C ALA A 146 -20.21 -9.85 -20.69
N THR A 147 -20.67 -8.93 -21.54
CA THR A 147 -20.41 -8.99 -22.99
C THR A 147 -19.16 -8.22 -23.36
N VAL A 148 -18.97 -7.03 -22.79
CA VAL A 148 -17.86 -6.14 -23.15
C VAL A 148 -16.87 -5.88 -22.02
N GLY A 149 -17.20 -6.24 -20.79
CA GLY A 149 -16.37 -6.04 -19.59
C GLY A 149 -15.92 -7.38 -18.96
N LEU A 150 -15.70 -7.39 -17.65
CA LEU A 150 -15.30 -8.59 -16.89
C LEU A 150 -16.48 -9.46 -16.44
N GLY A 151 -17.71 -8.95 -16.49
CA GLY A 151 -18.90 -9.72 -16.11
C GLY A 151 -18.97 -10.09 -14.62
N THR A 152 -18.39 -9.27 -13.74
CA THR A 152 -18.37 -9.50 -12.29
C THR A 152 -18.55 -8.19 -11.51
N THR A 153 -18.75 -8.24 -10.20
CA THR A 153 -18.84 -7.02 -9.37
C THR A 153 -17.44 -6.53 -8.99
N TYR A 154 -17.31 -5.21 -8.79
CA TYR A 154 -16.03 -4.66 -8.32
C TYR A 154 -15.62 -5.21 -6.96
N SER A 155 -16.60 -5.39 -6.05
CA SER A 155 -16.37 -5.99 -4.74
C SER A 155 -15.80 -7.41 -4.85
N ALA A 156 -16.29 -8.23 -5.78
CA ALA A 156 -15.74 -9.57 -6.00
C ALA A 156 -14.28 -9.52 -6.50
N LEU A 157 -13.93 -8.56 -7.37
CA LEU A 157 -12.53 -8.36 -7.82
C LEU A 157 -11.61 -8.02 -6.64
N VAL A 158 -12.03 -7.10 -5.78
CA VAL A 158 -11.26 -6.70 -4.59
C VAL A 158 -11.13 -7.85 -3.61
N GLN A 159 -12.22 -8.57 -3.30
CA GLN A 159 -12.18 -9.71 -2.37
C GLN A 159 -11.28 -10.83 -2.89
N ASN A 160 -11.33 -11.13 -4.19
CA ASN A 160 -10.47 -12.16 -4.80
C ASN A 160 -8.99 -11.74 -4.88
N ALA A 161 -8.69 -10.44 -4.77
CA ALA A 161 -7.32 -9.94 -4.73
C ALA A 161 -6.68 -10.05 -3.33
N ILE A 162 -7.46 -10.36 -2.28
CA ILE A 162 -6.94 -10.59 -0.94
C ILE A 162 -6.31 -11.99 -0.88
N ALA A 163 -4.97 -12.05 -0.84
CA ALA A 163 -4.23 -13.28 -0.68
C ALA A 163 -4.04 -13.64 0.80
N THR A 164 -4.00 -14.94 1.11
CA THR A 164 -3.51 -15.45 2.39
C THR A 164 -2.14 -16.06 2.17
N ALA A 165 -1.13 -15.51 2.82
CA ALA A 165 0.25 -15.93 2.71
C ALA A 165 0.50 -17.27 3.40
N SER A 166 1.52 -18.02 2.94
CA SER A 166 1.91 -19.29 3.54
C SER A 166 2.37 -19.18 5.01
N THR A 167 2.75 -17.98 5.44
CA THR A 167 3.17 -17.63 6.81
C THR A 167 2.04 -17.03 7.66
N GLY A 168 0.81 -16.96 7.14
CA GLY A 168 -0.40 -16.60 7.87
C GLY A 168 -0.85 -15.14 7.76
N GLU A 169 -0.11 -14.31 7.03
CA GLU A 169 -0.50 -12.93 6.74
C GLU A 169 -1.65 -12.86 5.73
N LYS A 170 -2.48 -11.82 5.81
CA LYS A 170 -3.39 -11.46 4.71
C LYS A 170 -2.84 -10.25 3.97
N VAL A 171 -2.82 -10.33 2.64
CA VAL A 171 -2.19 -9.33 1.77
C VAL A 171 -3.20 -8.82 0.75
N PHE A 172 -3.27 -7.50 0.59
CA PHE A 172 -3.97 -6.84 -0.49
C PHE A 172 -3.01 -5.85 -1.17
N CYS A 173 -2.99 -5.85 -2.50
CA CYS A 173 -2.28 -4.85 -3.29
C CYS A 173 -3.23 -4.28 -4.35
N GLY A 174 -3.41 -2.97 -4.41
CA GLY A 174 -4.19 -2.32 -5.47
C GLY A 174 -4.72 -0.94 -5.12
N PRO A 175 -5.52 -0.34 -6.02
CA PRO A 175 -6.07 1.00 -5.83
C PRO A 175 -7.07 1.02 -4.68
N ALA A 176 -6.97 2.03 -3.83
CA ALA A 176 -7.90 2.34 -2.75
C ALA A 176 -8.01 3.86 -2.57
N ASP A 177 -9.13 4.32 -2.01
CA ASP A 177 -9.33 5.73 -1.65
C ASP A 177 -8.22 6.19 -0.70
N ASP A 178 -7.68 7.39 -0.92
CA ASP A 178 -6.61 7.93 -0.10
C ASP A 178 -7.10 8.15 1.35
N PRO A 179 -6.49 7.49 2.36
CA PRO A 179 -6.97 7.60 3.74
C PRO A 179 -6.56 8.90 4.43
N PHE A 180 -5.69 9.71 3.81
CA PHE A 180 -5.18 10.93 4.41
C PHE A 180 -6.11 12.13 4.17
N PHE A 181 -6.13 13.05 5.13
CA PHE A 181 -6.72 14.38 4.92
C PHE A 181 -5.59 15.39 4.85
N VAL A 182 -5.49 16.11 3.74
CA VAL A 182 -4.52 17.19 3.61
C VAL A 182 -5.05 18.33 2.77
N ASP A 183 -4.90 19.54 3.31
CA ASP A 183 -5.19 20.75 2.56
C ASP A 183 -3.98 21.21 1.75
N LEU A 184 -3.68 20.46 0.70
CA LEU A 184 -2.59 20.76 -0.24
C LEU A 184 -2.71 22.18 -0.79
N GLY A 185 -3.93 22.61 -1.10
CA GLY A 185 -4.20 23.95 -1.61
C GLY A 185 -3.84 25.04 -0.60
N GLY A 186 -3.95 24.79 0.71
CA GLY A 186 -3.60 25.77 1.74
C GLY A 186 -2.10 25.77 2.02
N VAL A 187 -1.50 24.57 2.12
CA VAL A 187 -0.05 24.40 2.30
C VAL A 187 0.73 25.06 1.16
N PHE A 188 0.31 24.86 -0.10
CA PHE A 188 0.99 25.45 -1.26
C PHE A 188 0.48 26.85 -1.63
N ASP A 189 -0.59 27.35 -1.01
CA ASP A 189 -0.93 28.77 -0.97
C ASP A 189 -0.12 29.47 0.13
N VAL A 190 1.19 29.50 -0.06
CA VAL A 190 2.17 30.20 0.79
C VAL A 190 2.14 29.74 2.26
N GLY A 191 1.91 28.45 2.50
CA GLY A 191 1.92 27.88 3.85
C GLY A 191 0.70 28.25 4.69
N GLN A 192 -0.40 28.67 4.07
CA GLN A 192 -1.64 28.97 4.77
C GLN A 192 -2.23 27.70 5.39
N SER A 193 -1.95 27.48 6.68
CA SER A 193 -2.55 26.40 7.46
C SER A 193 -4.02 26.73 7.78
N ARG A 194 -4.91 26.33 6.88
CA ARG A 194 -6.37 26.49 7.01
C ARG A 194 -6.96 25.49 7.99
N ARG A 195 -8.11 25.81 8.57
CA ARG A 195 -8.74 24.98 9.62
C ARG A 195 -10.02 24.31 9.12
N PRO A 196 -10.25 23.02 9.43
CA PRO A 196 -11.53 22.38 9.15
C PRO A 196 -12.69 23.12 9.83
N GLY A 197 -13.77 23.35 9.09
CA GLY A 197 -15.00 23.99 9.59
C GLY A 197 -15.04 25.52 9.49
N GLU A 198 -13.95 26.17 9.10
CA GLU A 198 -13.95 27.60 8.79
C GLU A 198 -14.58 27.89 7.41
N SER A 199 -14.86 29.16 7.14
CA SER A 199 -15.49 29.63 5.89
C SER A 199 -14.57 30.54 5.08
N GLY A 200 -14.85 30.69 3.79
CA GLY A 200 -14.11 31.61 2.92
C GLY A 200 -12.67 31.15 2.67
N SER A 201 -11.70 32.07 2.76
CA SER A 201 -10.28 31.80 2.52
C SER A 201 -9.65 30.87 3.56
N GLU A 202 -10.26 30.72 4.74
CA GLU A 202 -9.72 29.89 5.83
C GLU A 202 -10.27 28.46 5.85
N ALA A 203 -11.19 28.14 4.93
CA ALA A 203 -11.83 26.84 4.85
C ALA A 203 -10.83 25.79 4.35
N ALA A 204 -10.44 24.86 5.24
CA ALA A 204 -9.62 23.73 4.83
C ALA A 204 -10.40 22.82 3.86
N ARG A 205 -9.71 22.35 2.82
CA ARG A 205 -10.25 21.39 1.85
C ARG A 205 -9.41 20.13 1.87
N ASP A 206 -10.07 18.98 1.77
CA ASP A 206 -9.37 17.74 1.51
C ASP A 206 -8.93 17.73 0.05
N GLY A 207 -7.62 17.84 -0.18
CA GLY A 207 -7.02 17.88 -1.52
C GLY A 207 -6.94 16.52 -2.19
N VAL A 208 -7.06 15.43 -1.44
CA VAL A 208 -6.98 14.05 -1.95
C VAL A 208 -8.33 13.32 -1.91
N ALA A 209 -9.34 13.91 -1.28
CA ALA A 209 -10.70 13.36 -1.28
C ALA A 209 -11.21 12.98 -2.68
N GLY A 210 -11.67 11.74 -2.82
CA GLY A 210 -12.24 11.21 -4.05
C GLY A 210 -11.20 10.76 -5.07
N PHE A 211 -9.92 10.77 -4.72
CA PHE A 211 -8.85 10.16 -5.49
C PHE A 211 -8.35 8.88 -4.83
N ASN A 212 -7.89 7.94 -5.65
CA ASN A 212 -7.21 6.76 -5.16
C ASN A 212 -5.70 7.01 -4.98
N CYS A 213 -5.09 6.11 -4.20
CA CYS A 213 -3.68 5.77 -4.28
C CYS A 213 -3.53 4.25 -4.50
N HIS A 214 -2.34 3.80 -4.89
CA HIS A 214 -1.99 2.38 -4.84
C HIS A 214 -1.57 1.97 -3.43
N VAL A 215 -2.19 0.93 -2.90
CA VAL A 215 -1.97 0.46 -1.52
C VAL A 215 -1.36 -0.94 -1.51
N ILE A 216 -0.36 -1.14 -0.67
CA ILE A 216 0.09 -2.44 -0.19
C ILE A 216 -0.34 -2.55 1.28
N ALA A 217 -1.35 -3.37 1.55
CA ALA A 217 -1.86 -3.62 2.90
C ALA A 217 -1.57 -5.06 3.32
N ILE A 218 -0.94 -5.24 4.48
CA ILE A 218 -0.65 -6.53 5.08
C ILE A 218 -1.16 -6.59 6.52
N GLN A 219 -1.94 -7.62 6.83
CA GLN A 219 -2.35 -7.96 8.18
C GLN A 219 -1.47 -9.11 8.67
N VAL A 220 -0.64 -8.84 9.68
CA VAL A 220 0.40 -9.75 10.18
C VAL A 220 0.04 -10.22 11.60
N PRO A 221 0.09 -11.52 11.91
CA PRO A 221 -0.04 -12.00 13.29
C PRO A 221 1.00 -11.36 14.21
N ILE A 222 0.59 -10.87 15.38
CA ILE A 222 1.49 -10.23 16.35
C ILE A 222 2.64 -11.16 16.74
N SER A 223 2.37 -12.46 16.92
CA SER A 223 3.42 -13.44 17.24
C SER A 223 4.46 -13.61 16.12
N SER A 224 4.13 -13.25 14.88
CA SER A 224 5.07 -13.27 13.74
C SER A 224 6.00 -12.06 13.75
N LEU A 225 5.56 -10.96 14.38
CA LEU A 225 6.34 -9.72 14.54
C LEU A 225 7.05 -9.65 15.89
N GLN A 226 6.64 -10.45 16.88
CA GLN A 226 7.26 -10.44 18.21
C GLN A 226 8.56 -11.27 18.18
N LYS A 227 9.67 -10.67 18.65
CA LYS A 227 11.04 -11.21 18.58
C LYS A 227 11.25 -12.65 19.12
N ASP A 228 10.45 -13.07 20.10
CA ASP A 228 10.47 -14.39 20.75
C ASP A 228 9.22 -15.24 20.39
N GLY A 229 8.39 -14.78 19.45
CA GLY A 229 7.15 -15.46 19.06
C GLY A 229 6.00 -15.37 20.07
N LYS A 230 6.04 -14.43 21.03
CA LYS A 230 5.00 -14.32 22.08
C LYS A 230 3.65 -13.90 21.50
N THR A 231 2.57 -14.50 22.00
CA THR A 231 1.20 -14.10 21.65
C THR A 231 0.76 -12.89 22.48
N VAL A 232 -0.32 -12.23 22.04
CA VAL A 232 -0.93 -11.11 22.79
C VAL A 232 -1.27 -11.48 24.24
N SER A 233 -1.74 -12.71 24.49
CA SER A 233 -2.10 -13.17 25.84
C SER A 233 -0.92 -13.28 26.79
N MET A 234 0.31 -13.26 26.27
CA MET A 234 1.55 -13.27 27.05
C MET A 234 2.04 -11.86 27.40
N ALA A 235 1.44 -10.81 26.83
CA ALA A 235 1.77 -9.43 27.19
C ALA A 235 1.32 -9.12 28.62
N SER A 236 2.21 -8.52 29.41
CA SER A 236 1.90 -8.12 30.79
C SER A 236 0.85 -7.02 30.85
N ASN A 237 0.85 -6.08 29.90
CA ASN A 237 -0.13 -5.02 29.71
C ASN A 237 0.10 -4.30 28.36
N ILE A 238 -0.69 -3.26 28.07
CA ILE A 238 -0.60 -2.49 26.81
C ILE A 238 0.70 -1.68 26.63
N ARG A 239 1.52 -1.53 27.68
CA ARG A 239 2.82 -0.84 27.67
C ARG A 239 3.99 -1.82 27.76
N ASP A 240 3.75 -3.10 27.53
CA ASP A 240 4.82 -4.10 27.60
C ASP A 240 5.89 -3.82 26.55
N GLY A 241 7.11 -3.53 27.02
CA GLY A 241 8.26 -3.20 26.17
C GLY A 241 8.74 -4.36 25.30
N ASP A 242 8.27 -5.59 25.54
CA ASP A 242 8.55 -6.74 24.69
C ASP A 242 7.67 -6.81 23.42
N PHE A 243 6.71 -5.89 23.26
CA PHE A 243 5.81 -5.77 22.12
C PHE A 243 5.97 -4.40 21.44
N VAL A 244 7.21 -4.05 21.10
CA VAL A 244 7.56 -2.81 20.42
C VAL A 244 8.17 -3.15 19.06
N ILE A 245 7.73 -2.44 18.02
CA ILE A 245 8.30 -2.53 16.68
C ILE A 245 8.47 -1.12 16.10
N GLY A 246 9.51 -0.93 15.29
CA GLY A 246 9.63 0.15 14.32
C GLY A 246 9.18 -0.33 12.94
N VAL A 247 8.53 0.52 12.16
CA VAL A 247 8.05 0.18 10.80
C VAL A 247 8.33 1.35 9.85
N TRP A 248 8.84 1.05 8.65
CA TRP A 248 9.00 1.99 7.53
C TRP A 248 8.84 1.27 6.19
N ALA A 249 8.72 2.01 5.10
CA ALA A 249 8.51 1.52 3.73
C ALA A 249 9.31 2.36 2.74
#